data_AF-A0A832ZLB5-F1
#
_entry.id   AF-A0A832ZLB5-F1
#
_cell.length_a   1.000
_cell.length_b   1.000
_cell.length_c   1.000
_cell.angle_alpha   90.00
_cell.angle_beta   90.00
_cell.angle_gamma   90.00
#
_symmetry.space_group_name_H-M   'P 1'
#
loop_
_entity.id
_entity.type
_entity.pdbx_description
1 polymer ?
#
loop_
_entity_poly.entity_id
_entity_poly.type
_entity_poly.pdbx_seq_one_letter_code
_entity_poly.pdbx_strand_id
1 'polypeptide(L)'
;MDIYLVIRVLENYYIPLISSVAPKERKSGAAYLVLSPDTVQKVHTLLQEFSEGPVLVFTRNPQLYNRHKNVKTVWVTTAGFEGVSPTALHILHDMAIRFVSENNNTTVIVDCLEYLIIYNGFRSVSVFKFLV
;
A
#
# COMPACT_ATOMS: atom_id res chain seq x y z
N MET A 1 10.05 -33.38 -16.69
CA MET A 1 9.04 -32.67 -15.88
C MET A 1 9.55 -31.24 -15.74
N ASP A 2 8.80 -30.26 -16.24
CA ASP A 2 9.27 -28.88 -16.32
C ASP A 2 9.29 -28.25 -14.93
N ILE A 3 10.46 -27.76 -14.48
CA ILE A 3 10.67 -27.19 -13.15
C ILE A 3 9.73 -25.99 -12.91
N TYR A 4 9.41 -25.24 -13.96
CA TYR A 4 8.53 -24.08 -13.89
C TYR A 4 7.07 -24.48 -13.59
N LEU A 5 6.66 -25.68 -14.05
CA LEU A 5 5.34 -26.23 -13.76
C LEU A 5 5.21 -26.60 -12.28
N VAL A 6 6.25 -27.21 -11.72
CA VAL A 6 6.28 -27.60 -10.30
C VAL A 6 6.23 -26.37 -9.40
N ILE A 7 7.01 -25.33 -9.72
CA ILE A 7 7.02 -24.07 -8.97
C ILE A 7 5.64 -23.42 -8.98
N ARG A 8 4.99 -23.30 -10.14
CA ARG A 8 3.63 -22.73 -10.24
C ARG A 8 2.58 -23.50 -9.45
N VAL A 9 2.67 -24.83 -9.44
CA VAL A 9 1.74 -25.68 -8.68
C VAL A 9 1.93 -25.45 -7.18
N LEU A 10 3.18 -25.35 -6.71
CA LEU A 10 3.48 -25.09 -5.30
C LEU A 10 3.05 -23.66 -4.89
N GLU A 11 3.30 -22.65 -5.73
CA GLU A 11 2.86 -21.27 -5.47
C GLU A 11 1.34 -21.19 -5.27
N ASN A 12 0.56 -21.84 -6.15
CA ASN A 12 -0.90 -21.87 -6.04
C ASN A 12 -1.42 -22.71 -4.86
N TYR A 13 -0.63 -23.67 -4.37
CA TYR A 13 -1.02 -24.54 -3.26
C TYR A 13 -0.75 -23.89 -1.90
N TYR A 14 0.40 -23.23 -1.74
CA TYR A 14 0.81 -22.60 -0.49
C TYR A 14 0.24 -21.19 -0.31
N ILE A 15 -0.03 -20.48 -1.41
CA ILE A 15 -0.71 -19.19 -1.38
C ILE A 15 -2.14 -19.45 -1.82
N PRO A 16 -3.12 -19.53 -0.89
CA PRO A 16 -4.51 -19.53 -1.30
C PRO A 16 -4.78 -18.18 -1.96
N LEU A 17 -4.67 -18.16 -3.29
CA LEU A 17 -5.18 -17.07 -4.11
C LEU A 17 -6.68 -17.07 -3.84
N ILE A 18 -7.11 -16.17 -2.95
CA ILE A 18 -8.52 -15.86 -2.73
C ILE A 18 -9.13 -15.79 -4.12
N SER A 19 -10.11 -16.66 -4.38
CA SER A 19 -10.74 -16.80 -5.69
C SER A 19 -10.90 -15.40 -6.27
N SER A 20 -10.39 -15.19 -7.48
CA SER A 20 -10.56 -13.95 -8.24
C SER A 20 -12.06 -13.68 -8.40
N VAL A 21 -12.70 -13.12 -7.38
CA VAL A 21 -13.99 -12.49 -7.48
C VAL A 21 -13.70 -11.24 -8.31
N ALA A 22 -14.29 -11.17 -9.50
CA ALA A 22 -14.29 -9.97 -10.33
C ALA A 22 -14.48 -8.74 -9.43
N PRO A 23 -13.78 -7.62 -9.67
CA PRO A 23 -13.75 -6.51 -8.72
C PRO A 23 -15.19 -6.05 -8.49
N LYS A 24 -15.72 -6.35 -7.30
CA LYS A 24 -16.83 -5.56 -6.75
C LYS A 24 -16.30 -4.13 -6.71
N GLU A 25 -17.06 -3.20 -7.27
CA GLU A 25 -16.77 -1.77 -7.20
C GLU A 25 -16.18 -1.44 -5.84
N ARG A 26 -15.01 -0.80 -5.83
CA ARG A 26 -14.37 -0.43 -4.58
C ARG A 26 -15.21 0.67 -3.94
N LYS A 27 -15.91 0.30 -2.88
CA LYS A 27 -16.63 1.23 -2.02
C LYS A 27 -15.65 2.16 -1.30
N SER A 28 -16.03 3.43 -1.21
CA SER A 28 -15.38 4.41 -0.33
C SER A 28 -15.50 3.96 1.13
N GLY A 29 -14.50 4.31 1.95
CA GLY A 29 -14.44 3.93 3.38
C GLY A 29 -14.06 2.47 3.67
N ALA A 30 -13.62 1.71 2.66
CA ALA A 30 -13.15 0.33 2.82
C ALA A 30 -11.64 0.21 2.59
N ALA A 31 -11.04 -0.82 3.20
CA ALA A 31 -9.64 -1.17 3.01
C ALA A 31 -9.50 -2.33 2.00
N TYR A 32 -8.51 -2.24 1.13
CA TYR A 32 -8.25 -3.25 0.09
C TYR A 32 -6.79 -3.69 0.13
N LEU A 33 -6.57 -5.00 0.04
CA LEU A 33 -5.24 -5.55 -0.25
C LEU A 33 -5.13 -5.74 -1.77
N VAL A 34 -4.16 -5.07 -2.38
CA VAL A 34 -3.91 -5.16 -3.82
C VAL A 34 -2.61 -5.95 -4.02
N LEU A 35 -2.75 -7.17 -4.53
CA LEU A 35 -1.63 -8.00 -4.94
C LEU A 35 -1.42 -7.82 -6.45
N SER A 36 -0.22 -7.40 -6.87
CA SER A 36 0.11 -7.24 -8.28
C SER A 36 1.57 -7.63 -8.55
N PRO A 37 1.84 -8.44 -9.59
CA PRO A 37 3.20 -8.65 -10.07
C PRO A 37 3.76 -7.42 -10.83
N ASP A 38 2.88 -6.55 -11.35
CA ASP A 38 3.24 -5.30 -12.01
C ASP A 38 2.79 -4.12 -11.15
N THR A 39 3.73 -3.57 -10.37
CA THR A 39 3.46 -2.47 -9.44
C THR A 39 3.13 -1.17 -10.16
N VAL A 40 3.81 -0.87 -11.28
CA VAL A 40 3.70 0.43 -11.96
C VAL A 40 2.34 0.59 -12.61
N GLN A 41 1.92 -0.39 -13.43
CA GLN A 41 0.65 -0.33 -14.14
C GLN A 41 -0.52 -0.33 -13.15
N LYS A 42 -0.41 -1.13 -12.08
CA LYS A 42 -1.45 -1.21 -11.07
C LYS A 42 -1.58 0.09 -10.30
N VAL A 43 -0.48 0.68 -9.83
CA VAL A 43 -0.50 1.99 -9.16
C VAL A 43 -1.17 3.04 -10.04
N HIS A 44 -0.84 3.08 -11.33
CA HIS A 44 -1.49 4.01 -12.25
C HIS A 44 -3.01 3.80 -12.30
N THR A 45 -3.47 2.55 -12.43
CA THR A 45 -4.90 2.21 -12.39
C THR A 45 -5.55 2.58 -11.05
N LEU A 46 -4.89 2.31 -9.91
CA LEU A 46 -5.39 2.70 -8.58
C LEU A 46 -5.56 4.22 -8.51
N LEU A 47 -4.55 4.99 -8.93
CA LEU A 47 -4.60 6.44 -8.89
C LEU A 47 -5.66 7.03 -9.81
N GLN A 48 -5.96 6.38 -10.94
CA GLN A 48 -7.08 6.76 -11.82
C GLN A 48 -8.44 6.47 -11.17
N GLU A 49 -8.60 5.30 -10.54
CA GLU A 49 -9.84 4.93 -9.85
C GLU A 49 -10.13 5.82 -8.63
N PHE A 50 -9.08 6.31 -7.95
CA PHE A 50 -9.18 7.20 -6.78
C PHE A 50 -8.96 8.69 -7.11
N SER A 51 -8.96 9.06 -8.40
CA SER A 51 -8.55 10.39 -8.90
C SER A 51 -9.44 11.57 -8.47
N GLU A 52 -10.57 11.31 -7.82
CA GLU A 52 -11.50 12.35 -7.38
C GLU A 52 -11.07 13.07 -6.09
N GLY A 53 -10.03 12.60 -5.39
CA GLY A 53 -9.60 13.18 -4.12
C GLY A 53 -8.08 13.19 -3.88
N PRO A 54 -7.64 13.79 -2.77
CA PRO A 54 -6.25 13.77 -2.35
C PRO A 54 -5.82 12.36 -1.96
N VAL A 55 -4.61 11.97 -2.36
CA VAL A 55 -4.03 10.66 -2.08
C VAL A 55 -2.77 10.82 -1.25
N LEU A 56 -2.67 10.08 -0.14
CA LEU A 56 -1.44 9.96 0.65
C LEU A 56 -0.79 8.61 0.36
N VAL A 57 0.50 8.61 0.04
CA VAL A 57 1.24 7.37 -0.29
C VAL A 57 2.43 7.22 0.64
N PHE A 58 2.51 6.09 1.34
CA PHE A 58 3.71 5.63 2.02
C PHE A 58 4.47 4.68 1.10
N THR A 59 5.66 5.07 0.63
CA THR A 59 6.42 4.26 -0.34
C THR A 59 7.92 4.32 -0.08
N ARG A 60 8.62 3.28 -0.52
CA ARG A 60 10.10 3.29 -0.62
C ARG A 60 10.61 3.94 -1.90
N ASN A 61 9.76 4.08 -2.92
CA ASN A 61 10.15 4.61 -4.23
C ASN A 61 9.32 5.85 -4.59
N PRO A 62 9.62 7.02 -4.00
CA PRO A 62 8.80 8.21 -4.17
C PRO A 62 8.73 8.70 -5.61
N GLN A 63 9.76 8.41 -6.42
CA GLN A 63 9.84 8.78 -7.84
C GLN A 63 8.69 8.22 -8.68
N LEU A 64 8.10 7.10 -8.24
CA LEU A 64 6.97 6.47 -8.93
C LEU A 64 5.68 7.33 -8.87
N TYR A 65 5.56 8.19 -7.86
CA TYR A 65 4.35 8.97 -7.59
C TYR A 65 4.51 10.47 -7.89
N ASN A 66 5.74 10.96 -8.10
CA ASN A 66 6.06 12.38 -8.30
C ASN A 66 5.36 13.05 -9.50
N ARG A 67 4.78 12.26 -10.42
CA ARG A 67 4.07 12.77 -11.60
C ARG A 67 2.61 13.11 -11.34
N HIS A 68 2.07 12.79 -10.16
CA HIS A 68 0.66 12.95 -9.82
C HIS A 68 0.45 14.16 -8.90
N LYS A 69 -0.32 15.15 -9.37
CA LYS A 69 -0.53 16.42 -8.64
C LYS A 69 -1.36 16.28 -7.36
N ASN A 70 -2.24 15.29 -7.31
CA ASN A 70 -3.11 15.01 -6.16
C ASN A 70 -2.49 14.00 -5.18
N VAL A 71 -1.21 13.64 -5.35
CA VAL A 71 -0.52 12.66 -4.52
C VAL A 71 0.50 13.34 -3.61
N LYS A 72 0.30 13.17 -2.30
CA LYS A 72 1.30 13.47 -1.27
C LYS A 72 2.10 12.22 -0.98
N THR A 73 3.38 12.24 -1.30
CA THR A 73 4.27 11.09 -1.11
C THR A 73 5.08 11.23 0.17
N VAL A 74 5.05 10.20 1.00
CA VAL A 74 5.89 10.05 2.19
C VAL A 74 6.91 8.97 1.91
N TRP A 75 8.19 9.36 1.92
CA TRP A 75 9.28 8.44 1.69
C TRP A 75 9.61 7.66 2.97
N VAL A 76 9.37 6.35 2.93
CA VAL A 76 9.70 5.43 4.02
C VAL A 76 11.11 4.90 3.80
N THR A 77 12.05 5.27 4.67
CA THR A 77 13.47 4.90 4.53
C THR A 77 14.17 4.93 5.89
N THR A 78 15.21 4.11 6.04
CA THR A 78 16.14 4.16 7.16
C THR A 78 17.34 5.08 6.90
N ALA A 79 17.52 5.51 5.66
CA ALA A 79 18.64 6.32 5.22
C ALA A 79 18.16 7.73 4.87
N GLY A 80 18.70 8.74 5.55
CA GLY A 80 18.52 10.15 5.21
C GLY A 80 17.70 10.97 6.22
N PHE A 81 17.86 12.29 6.13
CA PHE A 81 17.21 13.26 7.02
C PHE A 81 15.77 13.62 6.61
N GLU A 82 15.37 13.32 5.37
CA GLU A 82 14.08 13.76 4.79
C GLU A 82 13.01 12.65 4.71
N GLY A 83 13.35 11.43 5.15
CA GLY A 83 12.44 10.29 5.12
C GLY A 83 11.92 9.90 6.50
N VAL A 84 10.80 9.19 6.54
CA VAL A 84 10.23 8.65 7.77
C VAL A 84 10.72 7.22 7.97
N SER A 85 11.28 6.96 9.16
CA SER A 85 11.78 5.63 9.51
C SER A 85 10.64 4.61 9.47
N PRO A 86 10.85 3.39 8.93
CA PRO A 86 9.84 2.33 8.95
C PRO A 86 9.45 1.92 10.38
N THR A 87 10.33 2.15 11.36
CA THR A 87 10.07 1.88 12.79
C THR A 87 9.22 2.95 13.46
N ALA A 88 9.11 4.14 12.85
CA ALA A 88 8.30 5.25 13.35
C ALA A 88 6.82 5.09 12.95
N LEU A 89 6.26 3.91 13.22
CA LEU A 89 4.88 3.55 12.92
C LEU A 89 3.90 4.62 13.44
N HIS A 90 4.07 5.10 14.68
CA HIS A 90 3.22 6.16 15.23
C HIS A 90 3.15 7.43 14.38
N ILE A 91 4.25 7.83 13.73
CA ILE A 91 4.30 9.01 12.85
C ILE A 91 3.54 8.73 11.54
N LEU A 92 3.76 7.56 10.92
CA LEU A 92 3.03 7.14 9.72
C LEU A 92 1.51 7.11 9.98
N HIS A 93 1.11 6.66 11.17
CA HIS A 93 -0.29 6.60 11.58
C HIS A 93 -0.90 7.98 11.77
N ASP A 94 -0.25 8.84 12.55
CA ASP A 94 -0.70 10.21 12.82
C ASP A 94 -0.81 11.03 11.52
N MET A 95 0.16 10.87 10.60
CA MET A 95 0.08 11.49 9.27
C MET A 95 -1.13 11.01 8.47
N ALA A 96 -1.45 9.72 8.50
CA ALA A 96 -2.62 9.18 7.81
C ALA A 96 -3.92 9.73 8.41
N ILE A 97 -4.06 9.73 9.74
CA ILE A 97 -5.25 10.25 10.43
C ILE A 97 -5.43 11.73 10.11
N ARG A 98 -4.38 12.55 10.25
CA ARG A 98 -4.45 13.98 9.96
C ARG A 98 -4.86 14.23 8.51
N PHE A 99 -4.22 13.53 7.58
CA PHE A 99 -4.54 13.64 6.15
C PHE A 99 -6.01 13.35 5.86
N VAL A 100 -6.55 12.27 6.44
CA VAL A 100 -7.97 11.90 6.27
C VAL A 100 -8.90 12.89 6.99
N SER A 101 -8.51 13.44 8.13
CA SER A 101 -9.34 14.42 8.86
C SER A 101 -9.40 15.80 8.20
N GLU A 102 -8.34 16.20 7.50
CA GLU A 102 -8.22 17.51 6.84
C GLU A 102 -8.83 17.53 5.44
N ASN A 103 -9.09 16.36 4.85
CA ASN A 103 -9.48 16.24 3.45
C ASN A 103 -10.64 15.24 3.29
N ASN A 104 -11.66 15.64 2.54
CA ASN A 104 -12.78 14.75 2.20
C ASN A 104 -12.42 13.82 1.04
N ASN A 105 -13.04 12.65 0.99
CA ASN A 105 -12.87 11.64 -0.07
C ASN A 105 -11.40 11.27 -0.34
N THR A 106 -10.64 11.04 0.73
CA THR A 106 -9.21 10.72 0.64
C THR A 106 -8.94 9.24 0.43
N THR A 107 -7.80 8.96 -0.18
CA THR A 107 -7.25 7.61 -0.27
C THR A 107 -5.87 7.56 0.36
N VAL A 108 -5.61 6.55 1.19
CA VAL A 108 -4.29 6.28 1.76
C VAL A 108 -3.76 4.97 1.17
N ILE A 109 -2.57 5.02 0.61
CA ILE A 109 -1.90 3.89 -0.03
C ILE A 109 -0.64 3.54 0.77
N VAL A 110 -0.48 2.26 1.10
CA VAL A 110 0.71 1.71 1.74
C VAL A 110 1.45 0.84 0.73
N ASP A 111 2.40 1.44 0.00
CA ASP A 111 3.25 0.82 -1.03
C ASP A 111 4.63 0.48 -0.44
N CYS A 112 4.63 -0.26 0.66
CA CYS A 112 5.81 -0.83 1.32
C CYS A 112 5.42 -1.66 2.56
N LEU A 113 4.26 -2.30 2.55
CA LEU A 113 3.74 -3.02 3.72
C LEU A 113 4.72 -4.11 4.18
N GLU A 114 5.33 -4.82 3.24
CA GLU A 114 6.34 -5.84 3.49
C GLU A 114 7.55 -5.26 4.23
N TYR A 115 7.97 -4.05 3.88
CA TYR A 115 9.09 -3.38 4.51
C TYR A 115 8.76 -2.97 5.95
N LEU A 116 7.55 -2.45 6.19
CA LEU A 116 7.09 -2.13 7.55
C LEU A 116 7.03 -3.38 8.44
N ILE A 117 6.59 -4.51 7.89
CA ILE A 117 6.51 -5.79 8.60
C ILE A 117 7.91 -6.30 8.95
N ILE A 118 8.87 -6.21 8.03
CA ILE A 118 10.26 -6.64 8.27
C ILE A 118 10.89 -5.88 9.45
N TYR A 119 10.64 -4.57 9.55
CA TYR A 119 11.26 -3.73 10.59
C TYR A 119 10.57 -3.77 11.95
N ASN A 120 9.25 -4.01 11.99
CA ASN A 120 8.47 -3.92 13.24
C ASN A 120 7.90 -5.26 13.72
N GLY A 121 8.00 -6.29 12.89
CA GLY A 121 7.28 -7.55 13.07
C GLY A 121 5.79 -7.43 12.70
N PHE A 122 5.20 -8.57 12.35
CA PHE A 122 3.80 -8.63 11.88
C PHE A 122 2.80 -8.13 12.92
N ARG A 123 3.00 -8.46 14.21
CA ARG A 123 2.11 -8.02 15.29
C ARG A 123 1.97 -6.51 15.32
N SER A 124 3.08 -5.78 15.34
CA SER A 124 3.09 -4.31 15.44
C SER A 124 2.38 -3.64 14.25
N VAL A 125 2.56 -4.17 13.05
CA VAL A 125 1.87 -3.67 11.84
C VAL A 125 0.40 -4.09 11.80
N SER A 126 0.03 -5.23 12.40
CA SER A 126 -1.38 -5.66 12.49
C SER A 126 -2.22 -4.84 13.48
N VAL A 127 -1.60 -4.15 14.44
CA VAL A 127 -2.26 -3.20 15.35
C VAL A 127 -2.45 -1.82 14.69
N PHE A 128 -1.88 -1.62 13.49
CA PHE A 128 -2.03 -0.43 12.67
C PHE A 128 -3.45 -0.36 12.08
N LYS A 129 -4.42 -0.11 12.95
CA LYS A 129 -5.84 0.00 12.63
C LYS A 129 -6.15 1.44 12.22
N PHE A 130 -6.37 1.65 10.92
CA PHE A 130 -6.82 2.92 10.36
C PHE A 130 -8.34 3.16 10.54
N LEU A 131 -9.05 2.20 11.14
CA LEU A 131 -10.50 2.23 11.33
C LEU A 131 -10.82 2.19 12.82
N VAL A 132 -11.58 3.18 13.26
CA VAL A 132 -12.37 3.12 14.49
C VAL A 132 -13.68 2.41 14.17
#